data_AF-A0A2M9P674-F1
#
_entry.id   AF-A0A2M9P674-F1
#
_cell.length_a   1.000
_cell.length_b   1.000
_cell.length_c   1.000
_cell.angle_alpha   90.00
_cell.angle_beta   90.00
_cell.angle_gamma   90.00
#
_symmetry.space_group_name_H-M   'P 1'
#
loop_
_entity.id
_entity.type
_entity.pdbx_description
1 polymer ?
#
loop_
_entity_poly.entity_id
_entity_poly.type
_entity_poly.pdbx_seq_one_letter_code
_entity_poly.pdbx_strand_id
1 'polypeptide(L)'
;VIGSNNSAHDICAALWEAGADVTMLQRSSTHIVKSDSLMEIGLGGLYSEQAVANGVTTRKADLIFASLPYKIMHEWQIPLYEQMKERDAAFYQALEDRGFMLDWGADGSGLFMKYLRRGSGYYIDVGA
;
A
#
# COMPACT_ATOMS: atom_id res chain seq x y z
N VAL A 1 18.73 8.66 -6.04
CA VAL A 1 17.33 9.14 -6.14
C VAL A 1 16.87 9.68 -4.80
N ILE A 2 16.24 10.86 -4.76
CA ILE A 2 15.73 11.45 -3.52
C ILE A 2 14.25 11.10 -3.36
N GLY A 3 13.90 10.42 -2.26
CA GLY A 3 12.55 9.90 -2.01
C GLY A 3 12.52 8.37 -1.97
N SER A 4 11.40 7.82 -1.48
CA SER A 4 11.22 6.39 -1.20
C SER A 4 9.77 5.95 -1.40
N ASN A 5 9.03 6.63 -2.28
CA ASN A 5 7.66 6.26 -2.68
C ASN A 5 7.70 5.54 -4.05
N ASN A 6 6.54 5.16 -4.61
CA ASN A 6 6.40 4.60 -5.98
C ASN A 6 7.41 5.13 -7.00
N SER A 7 7.36 6.42 -7.35
CA SER A 7 8.24 6.96 -8.39
C SER A 7 9.74 6.83 -8.07
N ALA A 8 10.13 6.88 -6.79
CA ALA A 8 11.53 6.73 -6.42
C ALA A 8 11.98 5.28 -6.54
N HIS A 9 11.14 4.31 -6.17
CA HIS A 9 11.38 2.89 -6.42
C HIS A 9 11.50 2.61 -7.92
N ASP A 10 10.57 3.09 -8.74
CA ASP A 10 10.59 2.88 -10.20
C ASP A 10 11.85 3.47 -10.86
N ILE A 11 12.23 4.69 -10.48
CA ILE A 11 13.44 5.33 -11.01
C ILE A 11 14.69 4.58 -10.54
N CYS A 12 14.74 4.14 -9.27
CA CYS A 12 15.87 3.35 -8.77
C CYS A 12 16.01 2.03 -9.52
N ALA A 13 14.91 1.29 -9.70
CA ALA A 13 14.88 0.03 -10.42
C ALA A 13 15.35 0.23 -11.87
N ALA A 14 14.78 1.19 -12.60
CA ALA A 14 15.15 1.48 -13.98
C ALA A 14 16.63 1.87 -14.14
N LEU A 15 17.17 2.68 -13.21
CA LEU A 15 18.59 3.04 -13.23
C LEU A 15 19.49 1.84 -12.94
N TRP A 16 19.11 0.99 -11.98
CA TRP A 16 19.86 -0.21 -11.64
C TRP A 16 19.85 -1.22 -12.79
N GLU A 17 18.70 -1.44 -13.43
CA GLU A 17 18.57 -2.28 -14.63
C GLU A 17 19.43 -1.78 -15.80
N ALA A 18 19.63 -0.46 -15.89
CA ALA A 18 20.52 0.17 -16.86
C ALA A 18 22.01 0.12 -16.48
N GLY A 19 22.37 -0.51 -15.35
CA GLY A 19 23.75 -0.70 -14.90
C GLY A 19 24.33 0.47 -14.10
N ALA A 20 23.51 1.41 -13.62
CA ALA A 20 23.97 2.48 -12.75
C ALA A 20 24.17 1.97 -11.30
N ASP A 21 25.13 2.57 -10.58
CA ASP A 21 25.21 2.45 -9.12
C ASP A 21 24.21 3.42 -8.49
N VAL A 22 23.18 2.86 -7.85
CA VAL A 22 22.00 3.62 -7.41
C VAL A 22 21.94 3.68 -5.88
N THR A 23 21.86 4.90 -5.35
CA THR A 23 21.52 5.14 -3.93
C THR A 23 20.15 5.79 -3.82
N MET A 24 19.27 5.23 -3.00
CA MET A 24 18.01 5.85 -2.58
C MET A 24 18.21 6.62 -1.28
N LEU A 25 17.81 7.89 -1.23
CA LEU A 25 17.86 8.71 -0.02
C LEU A 25 16.46 8.99 0.50
N GLN A 26 16.11 8.36 1.63
CA GLN A 26 14.86 8.62 2.33
C GLN A 26 14.97 9.88 3.21
N ARG A 27 14.03 10.83 3.05
CA ARG A 27 13.94 12.06 3.85
C ARG A 27 12.72 12.10 4.78
N SER A 28 11.75 11.24 4.53
CA SER A 28 10.50 11.11 5.27
C SER A 28 10.04 9.67 5.23
N SER A 29 9.23 9.27 6.19
CA SER A 29 8.65 7.92 6.21
C SER A 29 7.81 7.61 4.97
N THR A 30 7.74 6.33 4.64
CA THR A 30 6.90 5.78 3.58
C THR A 30 5.97 4.74 4.17
N HIS A 31 4.72 4.70 3.73
CA HIS A 31 3.86 3.56 3.96
C HIS A 31 4.06 2.54 2.84
N ILE A 32 4.46 1.32 3.18
CA ILE A 32 4.60 0.23 2.21
C ILE A 32 3.50 -0.80 2.47
N VAL A 33 2.89 -1.30 1.39
CA VAL A 33 1.99 -2.45 1.44
C VAL A 33 2.33 -3.40 0.31
N LYS A 34 2.36 -4.71 0.59
CA LYS A 34 2.57 -5.73 -0.43
C LYS A 34 1.31 -5.91 -1.28
N SER A 35 1.50 -6.01 -2.60
CA SER A 35 0.42 -6.15 -3.57
C SER A 35 -0.48 -7.35 -3.25
N ASP A 36 0.10 -8.52 -2.97
CA ASP A 36 -0.67 -9.73 -2.66
C ASP A 36 -1.58 -9.54 -1.43
N SER A 37 -1.03 -9.00 -0.34
CA SER A 37 -1.80 -8.73 0.88
C SER A 37 -2.86 -7.66 0.67
N LEU A 38 -2.55 -6.60 -0.08
CA LEU A 38 -3.52 -5.56 -0.44
C LEU A 38 -4.68 -6.12 -1.27
N MET A 39 -4.37 -6.96 -2.26
CA MET A 39 -5.36 -7.57 -3.14
C MET A 39 -6.25 -8.56 -2.39
N GLU A 40 -5.69 -9.39 -1.53
CA GLU A 40 -6.45 -10.42 -0.81
C GLU A 40 -7.26 -9.82 0.35
N ILE A 41 -6.63 -9.03 1.22
CA ILE A 41 -7.25 -8.52 2.45
C ILE A 41 -8.02 -7.22 2.19
N GLY A 42 -7.44 -6.30 1.42
CA GLY A 42 -7.98 -4.95 1.23
C GLY A 42 -9.04 -4.84 0.14
N LEU A 43 -8.82 -5.53 -0.99
CA LEU A 43 -9.66 -5.41 -2.18
C LEU A 43 -10.44 -6.68 -2.51
N GLY A 44 -10.10 -7.83 -1.90
CA GLY A 44 -10.61 -9.14 -2.31
C GLY A 44 -12.12 -9.30 -2.23
N GLY A 45 -12.78 -8.62 -1.29
CA GLY A 45 -14.23 -8.62 -1.17
C GLY A 45 -14.98 -7.90 -2.30
N LEU A 46 -14.30 -7.02 -3.03
CA LEU A 46 -14.89 -6.18 -4.07
C LEU A 46 -14.34 -6.47 -5.47
N TYR A 47 -13.04 -6.72 -5.58
CA TYR A 47 -12.29 -6.80 -6.82
C TYR A 47 -11.49 -8.10 -6.91
N SER A 48 -12.19 -9.24 -6.90
CA SER A 48 -11.59 -10.58 -7.07
C SER A 48 -12.50 -11.52 -7.86
N GLU A 49 -11.95 -12.64 -8.33
CA GLU A 49 -12.74 -13.72 -8.95
C GLU A 49 -13.79 -14.28 -7.98
N GLN A 50 -13.45 -14.38 -6.69
CA GLN A 50 -14.40 -14.78 -5.65
C GLN A 50 -15.54 -13.76 -5.50
N ALA A 51 -15.25 -12.47 -5.57
CA ALA A 51 -16.27 -11.42 -5.55
C ALA A 51 -17.23 -11.56 -6.75
N VAL A 52 -16.69 -11.81 -7.94
CA VAL A 52 -17.49 -12.08 -9.15
C VAL A 52 -18.35 -13.32 -8.98
N ALA A 53 -17.80 -14.42 -8.49
CA ALA A 53 -18.54 -15.65 -8.19
C ALA A 53 -19.66 -15.43 -7.16
N ASN A 54 -19.45 -14.51 -6.21
CA ASN A 54 -20.44 -14.09 -5.22
C ASN A 54 -21.45 -13.05 -5.76
N GLY A 55 -21.43 -12.75 -7.06
CA GLY A 55 -22.37 -11.83 -7.71
C GLY A 55 -22.05 -10.35 -7.49
N VAL A 56 -20.84 -10.01 -7.03
CA VAL A 56 -20.30 -8.65 -6.98
C VAL A 56 -19.69 -8.33 -8.33
N THR A 57 -20.47 -7.71 -9.21
CA THR A 57 -19.97 -7.20 -10.49
C THR A 57 -19.12 -5.95 -10.26
N THR A 58 -18.26 -5.59 -11.22
CA THR A 58 -17.49 -4.33 -11.17
C THR A 58 -18.37 -3.13 -10.84
N ARG A 59 -19.54 -3.00 -11.49
CA ARG A 59 -20.49 -1.93 -11.21
C ARG A 59 -20.99 -1.93 -9.76
N LYS A 60 -21.24 -3.11 -9.16
CA LYS A 60 -21.64 -3.19 -7.75
C LYS A 60 -20.47 -2.84 -6.84
N ALA A 61 -19.27 -3.35 -7.11
CA ALA A 61 -18.06 -3.04 -6.36
C ALA A 61 -17.80 -1.53 -6.30
N ASP A 62 -17.84 -0.87 -7.46
CA ASP A 62 -17.61 0.58 -7.56
C ASP A 62 -18.67 1.39 -6.83
N LEU A 63 -19.95 1.00 -6.94
CA LEU A 63 -21.04 1.68 -6.20
C LEU A 63 -20.93 1.47 -4.69
N ILE A 64 -20.54 0.27 -4.24
CA ILE A 64 -20.30 -0.02 -2.82
C ILE A 64 -19.15 0.86 -2.31
N PHE A 65 -18.01 0.85 -3.00
CA PHE A 65 -16.85 1.64 -2.59
C PHE A 65 -17.15 3.15 -2.59
N ALA A 66 -17.81 3.66 -3.63
CA ALA A 66 -18.20 5.06 -3.74
C ALA A 66 -19.26 5.48 -2.70
N SER A 67 -20.02 4.55 -2.14
CA SER A 67 -21.01 4.84 -1.10
C SER A 67 -20.40 5.10 0.29
N LEU A 68 -19.11 4.76 0.49
CA LEU A 68 -18.44 4.89 1.78
C LEU A 68 -17.99 6.34 2.05
N PRO A 69 -18.49 7.00 3.12
CA PRO A 69 -18.06 8.36 3.43
C PRO A 69 -16.61 8.42 3.89
N TYR A 70 -15.79 9.25 3.25
CA TYR A 70 -14.34 9.37 3.55
C TYR A 70 -14.05 9.76 5.01
N LYS A 71 -14.97 10.47 5.67
CA LYS A 71 -14.79 10.86 7.09
C LYS A 71 -14.65 9.66 8.02
N ILE A 72 -15.37 8.57 7.74
CA ILE A 72 -15.41 7.37 8.58
C ILE A 72 -14.70 6.17 7.93
N MET A 73 -14.28 6.28 6.67
CA MET A 73 -13.61 5.21 5.93
C MET A 73 -12.41 4.60 6.68
N HIS A 74 -11.66 5.43 7.42
CA HIS A 74 -10.51 5.00 8.21
C HIS A 74 -10.85 3.89 9.23
N GLU A 75 -12.05 3.87 9.80
CA GLU A 75 -12.46 2.88 10.81
C GLU A 75 -12.50 1.45 10.24
N TRP A 76 -12.86 1.30 8.96
CA TRP A 76 -12.81 -0.01 8.28
C TRP A 76 -11.43 -0.33 7.71
N GLN A 77 -10.60 0.68 7.44
CA GLN A 77 -9.26 0.46 6.89
C GLN A 77 -8.26 -0.01 7.97
N ILE A 78 -8.32 0.57 9.17
CA ILE A 78 -7.44 0.21 10.30
C ILE A 78 -7.35 -1.31 10.51
N PRO A 79 -8.45 -2.06 10.71
CA PRO A 79 -8.36 -3.50 10.97
C PRO A 79 -7.83 -4.30 9.76
N LEU A 80 -7.94 -3.80 8.53
CA LEU A 80 -7.36 -4.44 7.35
C LEU A 80 -5.84 -4.28 7.34
N TYR A 81 -5.33 -3.09 7.65
CA TYR A 81 -3.88 -2.85 7.73
C TYR A 81 -3.24 -3.51 8.96
N GLU A 82 -3.96 -3.67 10.07
CA GLU A 82 -3.51 -4.49 11.20
C GLU A 82 -3.28 -5.94 10.77
N GLN A 83 -4.24 -6.54 10.04
CA GLN A 83 -4.08 -7.89 9.49
C GLN A 83 -2.92 -7.99 8.49
N MET A 84 -2.74 -7.00 7.62
CA MET A 84 -1.61 -6.96 6.68
C MET A 84 -0.28 -6.82 7.42
N LYS A 85 -0.24 -6.02 8.49
CA LYS A 85 0.94 -5.84 9.36
C LYS A 85 1.35 -7.15 10.01
N GLU A 86 0.38 -7.91 10.52
CA GLU A 86 0.62 -9.22 11.13
C GLU A 86 1.08 -10.24 10.09
N ARG A 87 0.38 -10.34 8.96
CA ARG A 87 0.70 -11.28 7.87
C ARG A 87 2.12 -11.09 7.34
N ASP A 88 2.52 -9.84 7.10
CA ASP A 88 3.81 -9.50 6.53
C ASP A 88 4.82 -8.99 7.58
N ALA A 89 4.65 -9.36 8.86
CA ALA A 89 5.47 -8.84 9.96
C ALA A 89 6.98 -9.03 9.73
N ALA A 90 7.39 -10.19 9.19
CA ALA A 90 8.79 -10.47 8.89
C ALA A 90 9.38 -9.53 7.83
N PHE A 91 8.56 -9.13 6.85
CA PHE A 91 8.96 -8.16 5.81
C PHE A 91 9.16 -6.77 6.41
N TYR A 92 8.21 -6.29 7.22
CA TYR A 92 8.32 -4.98 7.86
C TYR A 92 9.50 -4.93 8.85
N GLN A 93 9.72 -6.00 9.62
CA GLN A 93 10.87 -6.09 10.52
C GLN A 93 12.19 -5.99 9.74
N ALA A 94 12.31 -6.70 8.61
CA ALA A 94 13.51 -6.65 7.79
C ALA A 94 13.79 -5.24 7.23
N LEU A 95 12.75 -4.46 6.91
CA LEU A 95 12.89 -3.07 6.48
C LEU A 95 13.37 -2.17 7.63
N GLU A 96 12.74 -2.28 8.80
CA GLU A 96 13.11 -1.51 9.99
C GLU A 96 14.54 -1.83 10.45
N ASP A 97 14.95 -3.09 10.41
CA ASP A 97 16.31 -3.55 10.75
C ASP A 97 17.38 -2.94 9.83
N ARG A 98 17.01 -2.58 8.60
CA ARG A 98 17.87 -1.86 7.64
C ARG A 98 17.75 -0.34 7.75
N GLY A 99 17.03 0.16 8.73
CA GLY A 99 16.84 1.59 9.00
C GLY A 99 15.82 2.26 8.08
N PHE A 100 14.97 1.50 7.38
CA PHE A 100 13.91 2.08 6.56
C PHE A 100 12.84 2.73 7.45
N MET A 101 12.49 3.98 7.18
CA MET A 101 11.48 4.72 7.93
C MET A 101 10.08 4.35 7.42
N LEU A 102 9.41 3.42 8.11
CA LEU A 102 8.04 3.03 7.83
C LEU A 102 7.02 3.90 8.56
N ASP A 103 5.82 4.03 7.97
CA ASP A 103 4.63 4.49 8.67
C ASP A 103 3.37 3.74 8.21
N TRP A 104 2.29 3.90 8.96
CA TRP A 104 1.01 3.21 8.75
C TRP A 104 -0.12 4.18 8.40
N GLY A 105 0.21 5.32 7.80
CA GLY A 105 -0.72 6.44 7.65
C GLY A 105 -0.86 7.26 8.94
N ALA A 106 -1.67 8.33 8.88
CA ALA A 106 -1.77 9.30 9.98
C ALA A 106 -2.39 8.72 11.27
N ASP A 107 -3.21 7.69 11.15
CA ASP A 107 -4.03 7.05 12.20
C ASP A 107 -4.05 5.52 12.06
N GLY A 108 -3.06 4.92 11.38
CA GLY A 108 -3.01 3.47 11.16
C GLY A 108 -3.88 2.96 10.00
N SER A 109 -4.57 3.85 9.28
CA SER A 109 -5.48 3.46 8.18
C SER A 109 -4.81 3.25 6.81
N GLY A 110 -3.46 3.22 6.79
CA GLY A 110 -2.66 2.76 5.67
C GLY A 110 -2.82 3.53 4.36
N LEU A 111 -2.58 2.82 3.25
CA LEU A 111 -2.47 3.38 1.89
C LEU A 111 -3.71 4.18 1.48
N PHE A 112 -4.92 3.63 1.62
CA PHE A 112 -6.14 4.25 1.09
C PHE A 112 -6.37 5.64 1.66
N MET A 113 -6.37 5.77 3.00
CA MET A 113 -6.59 7.07 3.63
C MET A 113 -5.40 8.00 3.45
N LYS A 114 -4.17 7.48 3.37
CA LYS A 114 -2.99 8.30 3.06
C LYS A 114 -3.09 8.91 1.66
N TYR A 115 -3.52 8.14 0.67
CA TYR A 115 -3.80 8.63 -0.67
C TYR A 115 -4.92 9.68 -0.68
N LEU A 116 -6.06 9.40 -0.05
CA LEU A 116 -7.20 10.33 -0.02
C LEU A 116 -6.89 11.64 0.72
N ARG A 117 -6.04 11.61 1.76
CA ARG A 117 -5.71 12.80 2.58
C ARG A 117 -4.52 13.59 2.06
N ARG A 118 -3.52 12.94 1.46
CA ARG A 118 -2.23 13.55 1.08
C ARG A 118 -1.84 13.35 -0.38
N GLY A 119 -2.39 12.35 -1.07
CA GLY A 119 -2.06 12.02 -2.46
C GLY A 119 -0.64 11.46 -2.68
N SER A 120 0.11 11.16 -1.62
CA SER A 120 1.51 10.71 -1.71
C SER A 120 2.00 10.02 -0.42
N GLY A 121 3.24 9.53 -0.43
CA GLY A 121 3.89 8.95 0.75
C GLY A 121 3.75 7.43 0.87
N TYR A 122 3.46 6.73 -0.22
CA TYR A 122 3.29 5.29 -0.21
C TYR A 122 4.08 4.59 -1.32
N TYR A 123 4.28 3.29 -1.11
CA TYR A 123 4.74 2.35 -2.11
C TYR A 123 3.88 1.08 -2.08
N ILE A 124 3.47 0.59 -3.26
CA ILE A 124 2.87 -0.75 -3.39
C ILE A 124 3.96 -1.69 -3.89
N ASP A 125 4.37 -2.62 -3.04
CA ASP A 125 5.40 -3.59 -3.38
C ASP A 125 4.85 -4.70 -4.28
N VAL A 126 5.38 -4.77 -5.50
CA VAL A 126 5.03 -5.74 -6.55
C VAL A 126 6.17 -6.74 -6.82
N GLY A 127 7.14 -6.86 -5.90
CA GLY A 127 8.30 -7.75 -6.02
C GLY A 127 9.60 -7.06 -6.42
N ALA A 128 9.77 -5.80 -5.99
CA ALA A 128 11.03 -5.07 -6.15
C ALA A 128 12.12 -5.54 -5.17
#